data_AF-A0A6H5KP29-F1
#
_entry.id   AF-A0A6H5KP29-F1
#
_cell.length_a   1.000
_cell.length_b   1.000
_cell.length_c   1.000
_cell.angle_alpha   90.00
_cell.angle_beta   90.00
_cell.angle_gamma   90.00
#
_symmetry.space_group_name_H-M   'P 1'
#
loop_
_entity.id
_entity.type
_entity.pdbx_description
1 polymer ?
#
loop_
_entity_poly.entity_id
_entity_poly.type
_entity_poly.pdbx_seq_one_letter_code
_entity_poly.pdbx_strand_id
1 'polypeptide(L)'
;MAEQDLASLLAPLPPSPIEGNADVDARACTEGEDNQYKEEVSATQANRLWDFRGHGGFKRDSRGVHRRDWIMSEEDLKDELIKWMRTQKRLTVKDVQNYINQWLFASEIGDLSTLLSYQVNLPVSMSTTHSWMIALGCKYEQATKSFYTDGHEEKVVVVYRGKYIDVKRKLALRQPLWVRVQRDTLTPEELQRLDGIKGPAEDFCAEDESVYKVYAREGKEWVLQGVRGIRKRNEGPGEMVSAFQDERHGFGLPLTDDVLQAVNARRKEKGKEDLTRSPDLRFLQHGKNKDGYWGYDEFKEQIEDVLDVLDVFSVMRDLMP
;
A
#
# COMPACT_ATOMS: atom_id res chain seq x y z
N MET A 1 -24.96 -35.87 -14.63
CA MET A 1 -26.04 -35.17 -13.90
C MET A 1 -25.38 -34.44 -12.74
N ALA A 2 -25.28 -33.12 -12.66
CA ALA A 2 -25.92 -32.06 -13.42
C ALA A 2 -24.94 -30.90 -13.60
N GLU A 3 -24.54 -30.63 -14.85
CA GLU A 3 -23.92 -29.37 -15.29
C GLU A 3 -24.92 -28.20 -15.32
N GLN A 4 -26.10 -28.36 -14.71
CA GLN A 4 -27.19 -27.38 -14.76
C GLN A 4 -27.15 -26.32 -13.65
N ASP A 5 -26.19 -26.36 -12.73
CA ASP A 5 -26.22 -25.49 -11.53
C ASP A 5 -25.19 -24.34 -11.52
N LEU A 6 -24.43 -24.15 -12.61
CA LEU A 6 -23.45 -23.05 -12.70
C LEU A 6 -24.04 -21.77 -13.33
N ALA A 7 -25.13 -21.90 -14.10
CA ALA A 7 -25.82 -20.77 -14.73
C ALA A 7 -26.79 -20.04 -13.77
N SER A 8 -27.26 -20.70 -12.72
CA SER A 8 -28.18 -20.13 -11.70
C SER A 8 -27.47 -19.17 -10.73
N LEU A 9 -26.15 -19.30 -10.55
CA LEU A 9 -25.33 -18.47 -9.65
C LEU A 9 -24.89 -17.11 -10.24
N LEU A 10 -25.16 -16.86 -11.53
CA LEU A 10 -24.74 -15.65 -12.26
C LEU A 10 -25.90 -14.68 -12.59
N ALA A 11 -27.11 -14.93 -12.08
CA ALA A 11 -28.24 -14.03 -12.30
C ALA A 11 -28.10 -12.74 -11.46
N PRO A 12 -28.25 -11.54 -12.05
CA PRO A 12 -28.28 -10.30 -11.30
C PRO A 12 -29.50 -10.25 -10.37
N LEU A 13 -29.27 -9.88 -9.11
CA LEU A 13 -30.34 -9.69 -8.13
C LEU A 13 -31.31 -8.60 -8.60
N PRO A 14 -32.64 -8.79 -8.47
CA PRO A 14 -33.60 -7.73 -8.75
C PRO A 14 -33.38 -6.56 -7.77
N PRO A 15 -33.54 -5.31 -8.22
CA PRO A 15 -33.41 -4.16 -7.33
C PRO A 15 -34.47 -4.21 -6.24
N SER A 16 -34.04 -3.99 -4.99
CA SER A 16 -34.90 -3.91 -3.82
C SER A 16 -35.99 -2.84 -4.02
N PRO A 17 -37.23 -3.07 -3.56
CA PRO A 17 -38.26 -2.04 -3.58
C PRO A 17 -37.81 -0.86 -2.71
N ILE A 18 -37.81 0.34 -3.30
CA ILE A 18 -37.64 1.59 -2.56
C ILE A 18 -38.94 1.77 -1.77
N GLU A 19 -38.89 1.59 -0.46
CA GLU A 19 -39.98 1.95 0.44
C GLU A 19 -40.18 3.47 0.35
N GLY A 20 -41.23 3.88 -0.38
CA GLY A 20 -41.69 5.25 -0.39
C GLY A 20 -42.33 5.56 0.96
N ASN A 21 -41.78 6.54 1.67
CA ASN A 21 -42.42 7.16 2.82
C ASN A 21 -43.75 7.78 2.37
N ALA A 22 -44.83 7.03 2.59
CA ALA A 22 -46.20 7.52 2.51
C ALA A 22 -46.53 8.20 3.84
N ASP A 23 -46.08 9.44 4.00
CA ASP A 23 -46.60 10.37 4.99
C ASP A 23 -46.83 11.71 4.31
N VAL A 24 -47.99 11.82 3.67
CA VAL A 24 -48.59 13.12 3.39
C VAL A 24 -50.07 13.01 3.73
N ASP A 25 -50.39 13.52 4.92
CA ASP A 25 -51.73 13.68 5.44
C ASP A 25 -52.68 14.24 4.37
N ALA A 26 -53.66 13.43 3.99
CA ALA A 26 -54.87 13.87 3.32
C ALA A 26 -55.72 14.67 4.31
N ARG A 27 -55.42 15.97 4.45
CA ARG A 27 -56.38 16.94 5.00
C ARG A 27 -57.19 17.52 3.85
N ALA A 28 -58.43 17.02 3.74
CA ALA A 28 -59.49 17.65 2.97
C ALA A 28 -59.71 19.08 3.48
N CYS A 29 -59.37 20.07 2.66
CA CYS A 29 -59.83 21.45 2.86
C CYS A 29 -61.18 21.61 2.17
N THR A 30 -62.17 21.86 3.01
CA THR A 30 -63.53 22.24 2.69
C THR A 30 -63.60 23.53 1.87
N GLU A 31 -64.62 23.60 1.02
CA GLU A 31 -65.04 24.78 0.27
C GLU A 31 -65.22 26.00 1.17
N GLY A 32 -64.65 27.14 0.77
CA GLY A 32 -64.81 28.40 1.48
C GLY A 32 -63.86 29.47 0.98
N GLU A 33 -64.45 30.41 0.24
CA GLU A 33 -64.08 31.83 0.15
C GLU A 33 -62.98 32.26 -0.84
N ASP A 34 -63.43 33.15 -1.72
CA ASP A 34 -62.68 33.96 -2.66
C ASP A 34 -61.38 34.51 -2.07
N ASN A 35 -60.26 34.20 -2.71
CA ASN A 35 -59.06 35.03 -2.57
C ASN A 35 -58.37 35.22 -3.91
N GLN A 36 -58.46 36.45 -4.40
CA GLN A 36 -57.72 36.99 -5.53
C GLN A 36 -56.21 36.96 -5.23
N TYR A 37 -55.49 35.96 -5.74
CA TYR A 37 -54.04 36.07 -5.94
C TYR A 37 -53.67 35.52 -7.31
N LYS A 38 -53.53 36.42 -8.29
CA LYS A 38 -52.72 36.15 -9.48
C LYS A 38 -51.26 36.16 -9.02
N GLU A 39 -50.74 35.01 -8.61
CA GLU A 39 -49.31 34.85 -8.46
C GLU A 39 -48.68 34.86 -9.85
N GLU A 40 -48.03 35.98 -10.19
CA GLU A 40 -47.21 36.08 -11.38
C GLU A 40 -46.06 35.07 -11.28
N VAL A 41 -46.17 33.98 -12.03
CA VAL A 41 -45.09 32.99 -12.17
C VAL A 41 -43.86 33.73 -12.65
N SER A 42 -42.78 33.71 -11.86
CA SER A 42 -41.59 34.48 -12.19
C SER A 42 -41.04 34.02 -13.54
N ALA A 43 -40.49 34.95 -14.34
CA ALA A 43 -39.93 34.63 -15.65
C ALA A 43 -38.92 33.46 -15.60
N THR A 44 -38.24 33.28 -14.47
CA THR A 44 -37.34 32.16 -14.20
C THR A 44 -38.07 30.82 -14.08
N GLN A 45 -39.23 30.78 -13.41
CA GLN A 45 -40.05 29.57 -13.31
C GLN A 45 -40.67 29.21 -14.66
N ALA A 46 -41.13 30.20 -15.43
CA ALA A 46 -41.62 30.00 -16.80
C ALA A 46 -40.52 29.42 -17.71
N ASN A 47 -39.31 29.98 -17.66
CA ASN A 47 -38.17 29.47 -18.44
C ASN A 47 -37.75 28.05 -18.05
N ARG A 48 -37.77 27.72 -16.75
CA ARG A 48 -37.49 26.35 -16.28
C ARG A 48 -38.53 25.35 -16.78
N LEU A 49 -39.81 25.76 -16.84
CA LEU A 49 -40.88 24.93 -17.36
C LEU A 49 -40.74 24.69 -18.87
N TRP A 50 -40.36 25.73 -19.63
CA TRP A 50 -40.04 25.62 -21.05
C TRP A 50 -38.84 24.72 -21.33
N ASP A 51 -37.73 24.87 -20.59
CA ASP A 51 -36.55 24.01 -20.70
C ASP A 51 -36.90 22.53 -20.41
N PHE A 52 -37.67 22.27 -19.36
CA PHE A 52 -38.09 20.91 -19.01
C PHE A 52 -38.99 20.29 -20.09
N ARG A 53 -39.96 21.04 -20.62
CA ARG A 53 -40.83 20.58 -21.71
C ARG A 53 -40.07 20.33 -23.02
N GLY A 54 -39.05 21.14 -23.33
CA GLY A 54 -38.31 21.04 -24.59
C GLY A 54 -37.23 19.96 -24.60
N HIS A 55 -36.58 19.70 -23.45
CA HIS A 55 -35.39 18.85 -23.40
C HIS A 55 -35.50 17.65 -22.45
N GLY A 56 -36.65 17.44 -21.81
CA GLY A 56 -36.87 16.35 -20.85
C GLY A 56 -36.08 16.51 -19.55
N GLY A 57 -35.51 17.69 -19.30
CA GLY A 57 -34.71 18.00 -18.13
C GLY A 57 -34.31 19.48 -18.09
N PHE A 58 -33.90 19.95 -16.92
CA PHE A 58 -33.42 21.32 -16.76
C PHE A 58 -32.01 21.48 -17.35
N LYS A 59 -31.75 22.56 -18.09
CA LYS A 59 -30.38 22.91 -18.48
C LYS A 59 -29.51 23.04 -17.23
N ARG A 60 -28.39 22.31 -17.21
CA ARG A 60 -27.39 22.48 -16.15
C ARG A 60 -26.85 23.90 -16.23
N ASP A 61 -26.91 24.56 -15.09
CA ASP A 61 -26.32 25.86 -14.90
C ASP A 61 -24.81 25.79 -15.15
N SER A 62 -24.29 26.64 -16.02
CA SER A 62 -22.85 26.72 -16.33
C SER A 62 -22.09 27.61 -15.33
N ARG A 63 -22.78 28.15 -14.31
CA ARG A 63 -22.15 28.89 -13.21
C ARG A 63 -21.20 27.97 -12.44
N GLY A 64 -19.91 28.32 -12.44
CA GLY A 64 -18.81 27.52 -11.87
C GLY A 64 -18.01 26.70 -12.89
N VAL A 65 -18.39 26.71 -14.17
CA VAL A 65 -17.66 26.03 -15.26
C VAL A 65 -16.69 26.99 -15.99
N HIS A 66 -16.30 28.10 -15.35
CA HIS A 66 -15.14 28.86 -15.81
C HIS A 66 -13.88 28.13 -15.35
N ARG A 67 -13.27 27.34 -16.24
CA ARG A 67 -11.86 27.02 -16.08
C ARG A 67 -11.10 28.33 -16.29
N ARG A 68 -10.36 28.76 -15.27
CA ARG A 68 -9.39 29.84 -15.46
C ARG A 68 -8.43 29.39 -16.55
N ASP A 69 -8.06 30.31 -17.44
CA ASP A 69 -6.98 30.06 -18.38
C ASP A 69 -5.77 29.62 -17.56
N TRP A 70 -5.18 28.50 -17.96
CA TRP A 70 -4.18 27.79 -17.17
C TRP A 70 -2.82 27.99 -17.81
N ILE A 71 -1.79 28.36 -17.03
CA ILE A 71 -0.44 28.68 -17.54
C ILE A 71 0.19 27.56 -18.39
N MET A 72 -0.13 26.30 -18.14
CA MET A 72 0.35 25.17 -18.96
C MET A 72 -0.54 24.89 -20.17
N SER A 73 -1.50 25.76 -20.47
CA SER A 73 -2.19 25.82 -21.75
C SER A 73 -1.35 26.56 -22.80
N GLU A 74 -0.39 27.39 -22.36
CA GLU A 74 0.63 27.97 -23.23
C GLU A 74 1.48 26.84 -23.82
N GLU A 75 1.45 26.71 -25.15
CA GLU A 75 2.10 25.60 -25.86
C GLU A 75 3.61 25.60 -25.66
N ASP A 76 4.24 26.78 -25.64
CA ASP A 76 5.70 26.92 -25.53
C ASP A 76 6.21 26.47 -24.15
N LEU A 77 5.60 26.94 -23.06
CA LEU A 77 5.97 26.56 -21.69
C LEU A 77 5.74 25.07 -21.44
N LYS A 78 4.62 24.56 -21.95
CA LYS A 78 4.28 23.14 -21.88
C LYS A 78 5.32 22.29 -22.62
N ASP A 79 5.68 22.67 -23.84
CA ASP A 79 6.62 21.92 -24.65
C ASP A 79 8.03 21.97 -24.10
N GLU A 80 8.48 23.11 -23.58
CA GLU A 80 9.78 23.23 -22.91
C GLU A 80 9.84 22.30 -21.68
N LEU A 81 8.82 22.33 -20.83
CA LEU A 81 8.74 21.49 -19.64
C LEU A 81 8.69 20.00 -20.02
N ILE A 82 7.89 19.62 -21.02
CA ILE A 82 7.84 18.23 -21.51
C ILE A 82 9.20 17.80 -22.09
N LYS A 83 9.85 18.63 -22.88
CA LYS A 83 11.18 18.35 -23.45
C LYS A 83 12.18 18.10 -22.33
N TRP A 84 12.23 18.97 -21.33
CA TRP A 84 13.11 18.78 -20.18
C TRP A 84 12.76 17.52 -19.39
N MET A 85 11.48 17.27 -19.08
CA MET A 85 11.05 16.08 -18.33
C MET A 85 11.43 14.78 -19.04
N ARG A 86 11.38 14.73 -20.38
CA ARG A 86 11.79 13.57 -21.18
C ARG A 86 13.30 13.28 -21.11
N THR A 87 14.13 14.30 -20.87
CA THR A 87 15.58 14.12 -20.72
C THR A 87 15.95 13.49 -19.38
N GLN A 88 15.06 13.56 -18.39
CA GLN A 88 15.34 13.06 -17.05
C GLN A 88 15.26 11.54 -16.98
N LYS A 89 16.30 10.92 -16.41
CA LYS A 89 16.32 9.46 -16.17
C LYS A 89 15.30 9.04 -15.10
N ARG A 90 15.02 9.93 -14.16
CA ARG A 90 14.03 9.76 -13.09
C ARG A 90 13.34 11.08 -12.88
N LEU A 91 12.01 11.06 -12.86
CA LEU A 91 11.21 12.25 -12.64
C LEU A 91 10.73 12.29 -11.19
N THR A 92 10.98 13.40 -10.49
CA THR A 92 10.42 13.66 -9.16
C THR A 92 9.76 15.03 -9.14
N VAL A 93 8.71 15.20 -8.31
CA VAL A 93 8.01 16.48 -8.18
C VAL A 93 8.96 17.59 -7.74
N LYS A 94 9.95 17.27 -6.89
CA LYS A 94 10.94 18.22 -6.38
C LYS A 94 11.89 18.70 -7.48
N ASP A 95 12.36 17.78 -8.33
CA ASP A 95 13.25 18.13 -9.43
C ASP A 95 12.51 19.00 -10.45
N VAL A 96 11.24 18.68 -10.74
CA VAL A 96 10.37 19.49 -11.62
C VAL A 96 10.13 20.87 -11.02
N GLN A 97 9.87 20.97 -9.71
CA GLN A 97 9.68 22.25 -9.02
C GLN A 97 10.93 23.13 -9.12
N ASN A 98 12.10 22.54 -8.89
CA ASN A 98 13.37 23.26 -9.00
C ASN A 98 13.59 23.77 -10.43
N TYR A 99 13.32 22.94 -11.45
CA TYR A 99 13.43 23.35 -12.84
C TYR A 99 12.47 24.48 -13.20
N ILE A 100 11.21 24.40 -12.77
CA ILE A 100 10.21 25.44 -13.00
C ILE A 100 10.67 26.78 -12.39
N ASN A 101 11.07 26.77 -11.12
CA ASN A 101 11.40 27.99 -10.39
C ASN A 101 12.74 28.61 -10.80
N GLN A 102 13.70 27.80 -11.26
CA GLN A 102 15.04 28.28 -11.59
C GLN A 102 15.24 28.56 -13.08
N TRP A 103 14.56 27.83 -13.97
CA TRP A 103 14.87 27.82 -15.41
C TRP A 103 13.67 28.18 -16.27
N LEU A 104 12.52 27.53 -16.06
CA LEU A 104 11.35 27.73 -16.92
C LEU A 104 10.82 29.17 -16.90
N PHE A 105 10.88 29.83 -15.75
CA PHE A 105 10.48 31.25 -15.61
C PHE A 105 11.65 32.23 -15.65
N ALA A 106 12.87 31.73 -15.81
CA ALA A 106 14.06 32.57 -16.04
C ALA A 106 14.43 32.64 -17.53
N SER A 107 13.80 31.83 -18.39
CA SER A 107 13.98 31.85 -19.84
C SER A 107 13.23 33.03 -20.47
N GLU A 108 13.65 33.46 -21.67
CA GLU A 108 13.00 34.54 -22.45
C GLU A 108 11.51 34.25 -22.78
N ILE A 109 11.08 33.01 -22.59
CA ILE A 109 9.72 32.50 -22.85
C ILE A 109 8.79 32.78 -21.65
N GLY A 110 9.35 32.83 -20.43
CA GLY A 110 8.61 33.04 -19.18
C GLY A 110 8.48 34.50 -18.79
N ASP A 111 8.02 35.38 -19.70
CA ASP A 111 7.90 36.81 -19.40
C ASP A 111 7.04 37.03 -18.13
N LEU A 112 7.50 37.93 -17.27
CA LEU A 112 6.87 38.25 -15.98
C LEU A 112 5.43 38.72 -16.18
N SER A 113 5.13 39.31 -17.33
CA SER A 113 3.79 39.74 -17.75
C SER A 113 2.81 38.58 -17.91
N THR A 114 3.25 37.48 -18.54
CA THR A 114 2.48 36.24 -18.73
C THR A 114 2.17 35.60 -17.37
N LEU A 115 3.15 35.55 -16.46
CA LEU A 115 2.96 35.00 -15.10
C LEU A 115 1.94 35.78 -14.26
N LEU A 116 1.98 37.11 -14.36
CA LEU A 116 1.05 38.01 -13.67
C LEU A 116 -0.38 37.86 -14.21
N SER A 117 -0.54 37.64 -15.52
CA SER A 117 -1.85 37.41 -16.14
C SER A 117 -2.55 36.16 -15.59
N TYR A 118 -1.77 35.12 -15.25
CA TYR A 118 -2.25 33.85 -14.72
C TYR A 118 -2.30 33.79 -13.18
N GLN A 119 -1.98 34.87 -12.47
CA GLN A 119 -1.97 34.96 -11.00
C GLN A 119 -1.13 33.86 -10.33
N VAL A 120 0.01 33.50 -10.94
CA VAL A 120 0.91 32.47 -10.40
C VAL A 120 1.84 33.10 -9.36
N ASN A 121 1.77 32.63 -8.11
CA ASN A 121 2.70 33.03 -7.06
C ASN A 121 4.05 32.30 -7.21
N LEU A 122 5.14 33.06 -7.20
CA LEU A 122 6.51 32.53 -7.16
C LEU A 122 7.07 32.57 -5.72
N PRO A 123 7.86 31.58 -5.30
CA PRO A 123 8.16 30.33 -6.00
C PRO A 123 6.94 29.40 -6.06
N VAL A 124 6.81 28.64 -7.14
CA VAL A 124 5.74 27.65 -7.30
C VAL A 124 5.87 26.57 -6.24
N SER A 125 4.76 26.29 -5.56
CA SER A 125 4.69 25.26 -4.52
C SER A 125 4.75 23.84 -5.10
N MET A 126 5.21 22.87 -4.30
CA MET A 126 5.20 21.44 -4.66
C MET A 126 3.81 20.93 -5.07
N SER A 127 2.76 21.41 -4.41
CA SER A 127 1.37 21.01 -4.70
C SER A 127 0.94 21.52 -6.08
N THR A 128 1.34 22.75 -6.42
CA THR A 128 1.09 23.35 -7.73
C THR A 128 1.86 22.58 -8.81
N THR A 129 3.15 22.29 -8.58
CA THR A 129 3.96 21.47 -9.49
C THR A 129 3.38 20.08 -9.72
N HIS A 130 2.94 19.40 -8.66
CA HIS A 130 2.31 18.09 -8.75
C HIS A 130 1.02 18.14 -9.59
N SER A 131 0.19 19.15 -9.35
CA SER A 131 -1.04 19.36 -10.14
C SER A 131 -0.73 19.60 -11.61
N TRP A 132 0.33 20.36 -11.90
CA TRP A 132 0.78 20.60 -13.26
C TRP A 132 1.31 19.32 -13.93
N MET A 133 2.10 18.50 -13.23
CA MET A 133 2.57 17.21 -13.73
C MET A 133 1.38 16.31 -14.12
N ILE A 134 0.37 16.18 -13.25
CA ILE A 134 -0.82 15.37 -13.56
C ILE A 134 -1.51 15.88 -14.83
N ALA A 135 -1.70 17.19 -14.93
CA ALA A 135 -2.41 17.78 -16.06
C ALA A 135 -1.60 17.71 -17.38
N LEU A 136 -0.26 17.59 -17.32
CA LEU A 136 0.61 17.27 -18.45
C LEU A 136 0.55 15.79 -18.87
N GLY A 137 -0.21 14.96 -18.15
CA GLY A 137 -0.35 13.53 -18.39
C GLY A 137 0.70 12.68 -17.68
N CYS A 138 1.35 13.20 -16.63
CA CYS A 138 2.17 12.36 -15.75
C CYS A 138 1.28 11.50 -14.84
N LYS A 139 1.63 10.23 -14.70
CA LYS A 139 0.98 9.30 -13.77
C LYS A 139 2.02 8.66 -12.86
N TYR A 140 1.66 8.45 -11.60
CA TYR A 140 2.51 7.72 -10.67
C TYR A 140 2.10 6.24 -10.69
N GLU A 141 2.87 5.42 -11.40
CA GLU A 141 2.52 4.03 -11.68
C GLU A 141 3.55 3.06 -11.10
N GLN A 142 3.12 1.82 -10.84
CA GLN A 142 4.03 0.75 -10.48
C GLN A 142 4.88 0.39 -11.70
N ALA A 143 6.19 0.42 -11.50
CA ALA A 143 7.16 0.01 -12.48
C ALA A 143 7.15 -1.51 -12.60
N THR A 144 6.38 -2.01 -13.54
CA THR A 144 6.26 -3.42 -13.84
C THR A 144 7.51 -3.91 -14.57
N LYS A 145 8.28 -4.81 -13.95
CA LYS A 145 9.16 -5.74 -14.66
C LYS A 145 8.35 -6.99 -14.98
N SER A 146 8.09 -7.24 -16.25
CA SER A 146 7.33 -8.39 -16.72
C SER A 146 8.17 -9.66 -16.69
N PHE A 147 8.43 -10.27 -15.52
CA PHE A 147 9.06 -11.62 -15.49
C PHE A 147 8.61 -12.55 -14.36
N TYR A 148 7.78 -12.11 -13.41
CA TYR A 148 7.14 -13.00 -12.45
C TYR A 148 5.62 -12.79 -12.51
N THR A 149 4.94 -13.65 -13.26
CA THR A 149 3.51 -13.89 -13.06
C THR A 149 3.43 -14.85 -11.89
N ASP A 150 3.27 -14.27 -10.71
CA ASP A 150 3.04 -15.02 -9.51
C ASP A 150 1.66 -15.72 -9.59
N GLY A 151 1.63 -17.03 -9.39
CA GLY A 151 0.42 -17.85 -9.50
C GLY A 151 -0.57 -17.66 -8.34
N HIS A 152 -0.29 -16.74 -7.41
CA HIS A 152 -1.11 -16.48 -6.23
C HIS A 152 -2.58 -16.16 -6.57
N GLU A 153 -2.82 -15.55 -7.74
CA GLU A 153 -4.16 -15.19 -8.21
C GLU A 153 -4.78 -16.23 -9.16
N GLU A 154 -4.14 -17.38 -9.36
CA GLU A 154 -4.77 -18.50 -10.05
C GLU A 154 -5.96 -19.02 -9.24
N LYS A 155 -7.07 -19.33 -9.93
CA LYS A 155 -8.34 -19.74 -9.30
C LYS A 155 -8.15 -20.85 -8.26
N VAL A 156 -7.29 -21.83 -8.54
CA VAL A 156 -7.00 -22.96 -7.64
C VAL A 156 -6.32 -22.48 -6.36
N VAL A 157 -5.33 -21.59 -6.47
CA VAL A 157 -4.61 -21.01 -5.33
C VAL A 157 -5.52 -20.13 -4.49
N VAL A 158 -6.38 -19.33 -5.13
CA VAL A 158 -7.38 -18.50 -4.44
C VAL A 158 -8.37 -19.36 -3.63
N VAL A 159 -8.88 -20.45 -4.22
CA VAL A 159 -9.77 -21.39 -3.52
C VAL A 159 -9.06 -22.08 -2.35
N TYR A 160 -7.81 -22.52 -2.56
CA TYR A 160 -7.01 -23.12 -1.50
C TYR A 160 -6.74 -22.14 -0.36
N ARG A 161 -6.38 -20.89 -0.68
CA ARG A 161 -6.15 -19.80 0.27
C ARG A 161 -7.35 -19.59 1.19
N GLY A 162 -8.57 -19.63 0.65
CA GLY A 162 -9.80 -19.56 1.46
C GLY A 162 -9.85 -20.65 2.54
N LYS A 163 -9.61 -21.90 2.15
CA LYS A 163 -9.58 -23.04 3.10
C LYS A 163 -8.44 -22.92 4.11
N TYR A 164 -7.26 -22.52 3.66
CA TYR A 164 -6.07 -22.33 4.50
C TYR A 164 -6.30 -21.26 5.57
N ILE A 165 -6.90 -20.12 5.20
CA ILE A 165 -7.21 -19.02 6.12
C ILE A 165 -8.17 -19.49 7.21
N ASP A 166 -9.20 -20.28 6.89
CA ASP A 166 -10.14 -20.77 7.89
C ASP A 166 -9.47 -21.71 8.90
N VAL A 167 -8.59 -22.60 8.43
CA VAL A 167 -7.82 -23.48 9.30
C VAL A 167 -6.85 -22.66 10.17
N LYS A 168 -6.12 -21.73 9.57
CA LYS A 168 -5.18 -20.87 10.31
C LYS A 168 -5.87 -19.98 11.30
N ARG A 169 -7.07 -19.44 11.01
CA ARG A 169 -7.87 -18.67 11.96
C ARG A 169 -8.24 -19.50 13.19
N LYS A 170 -8.61 -20.77 13.01
CA LYS A 170 -8.90 -21.68 14.14
C LYS A 170 -7.66 -21.99 14.96
N LEU A 171 -6.51 -22.18 14.31
CA LEU A 171 -5.23 -22.42 14.99
C LEU A 171 -4.68 -21.17 15.68
N ALA A 172 -4.93 -19.98 15.13
CA ALA A 172 -4.51 -18.71 15.71
C ALA A 172 -5.14 -18.46 17.08
N LEU A 173 -6.31 -19.05 17.37
CA LEU A 173 -6.92 -19.00 18.72
C LEU A 173 -6.09 -19.75 19.78
N ARG A 174 -5.21 -20.66 19.36
CA ARG A 174 -4.26 -21.35 20.24
C ARG A 174 -2.96 -20.57 20.38
N GLN A 175 -2.70 -19.64 19.45
CA GLN A 175 -1.53 -18.80 19.51
C GLN A 175 -1.76 -17.70 20.55
N PRO A 176 -0.74 -17.41 21.35
CA PRO A 176 -0.82 -16.28 22.27
C PRO A 176 -0.97 -14.97 21.50
N LEU A 177 -1.83 -14.10 22.00
CA LEU A 177 -1.99 -12.75 21.46
C LEU A 177 -1.26 -11.77 22.37
N TRP A 178 -0.27 -11.08 21.80
CA TRP A 178 0.40 -9.99 22.50
C TRP A 178 -0.36 -8.70 22.32
N VAL A 179 -0.70 -8.07 23.45
CA VAL A 179 -1.32 -6.74 23.48
C VAL A 179 -0.28 -5.75 23.97
N ARG A 180 0.03 -4.75 23.14
CA ARG A 180 0.93 -3.68 23.55
C ARG A 180 0.18 -2.73 24.49
N VAL A 181 0.57 -2.73 25.75
CA VAL A 181 0.05 -1.81 26.78
C VAL A 181 1.14 -0.80 27.12
N GLN A 182 0.77 0.48 27.28
CA GLN A 182 1.73 1.48 27.73
C GLN A 182 1.93 1.34 29.25
N ARG A 183 3.18 1.29 29.69
CA ARG A 183 3.54 0.95 31.08
C ARG A 183 3.00 1.97 32.10
N ASP A 184 2.87 3.22 31.69
CA ASP A 184 2.32 4.35 32.46
C ASP A 184 0.81 4.26 32.70
N THR A 185 0.08 3.53 31.86
CA THR A 185 -1.36 3.30 32.02
C THR A 185 -1.71 2.18 33.01
N LEU A 186 -0.71 1.44 33.49
CA LEU A 186 -0.89 0.28 34.36
C LEU A 186 -0.71 0.67 35.84
N THR A 187 -1.59 0.16 36.69
CA THR A 187 -1.42 0.23 38.14
C THR A 187 -0.25 -0.66 38.59
N PRO A 188 0.42 -0.36 39.72
CA PRO A 188 1.48 -1.21 40.27
C PRO A 188 1.05 -2.68 40.48
N GLU A 189 -0.22 -2.91 40.81
CA GLU A 189 -0.80 -4.25 41.00
C GLU A 189 -0.97 -5.01 39.68
N GLU A 190 -1.35 -4.32 38.60
CA GLU A 190 -1.43 -4.90 37.25
C GLU A 190 -0.04 -5.22 36.71
N LEU A 191 0.94 -4.35 36.96
CA LEU A 191 2.35 -4.61 36.65
C LEU A 191 2.85 -5.87 37.35
N GLN A 192 2.58 -6.01 38.66
CA GLN A 192 2.99 -7.18 39.42
C GLN A 192 2.28 -8.47 38.97
N ARG A 193 1.02 -8.38 38.52
CA ARG A 193 0.31 -9.49 37.89
C ARG A 193 0.93 -9.87 36.54
N LEU A 194 1.27 -8.90 35.71
CA LEU A 194 1.88 -9.13 34.39
C LEU A 194 3.29 -9.71 34.51
N ASP A 195 4.09 -9.26 35.47
CA ASP A 195 5.44 -9.79 35.73
C ASP A 195 5.41 -11.27 36.20
N GLY A 196 4.28 -11.72 36.79
CA GLY A 196 4.07 -13.11 37.21
C GLY A 196 3.46 -14.05 36.16
N ILE A 197 2.99 -13.51 35.02
CA ILE A 197 2.48 -14.34 33.92
C ILE A 197 3.67 -14.87 33.14
N LYS A 198 4.07 -16.12 33.42
CA LYS A 198 4.95 -16.85 32.51
C LYS A 198 4.22 -16.94 31.18
N GLY A 199 4.81 -16.35 30.15
CA GLY A 199 4.26 -16.41 28.82
C GLY A 199 3.99 -17.87 28.38
N PRO A 200 3.14 -18.08 27.37
CA PRO A 200 2.89 -19.38 26.76
C PRO A 200 4.20 -20.14 26.51
N ALA A 201 4.17 -21.47 26.68
CA ALA A 201 5.35 -22.31 26.49
C ALA A 201 5.83 -22.36 25.02
N GLU A 202 4.92 -22.10 24.09
CA GLU A 202 5.12 -22.20 22.65
C GLU A 202 5.57 -20.85 22.07
N ASP A 203 6.87 -20.76 21.74
CA ASP A 203 7.44 -19.62 21.02
C ASP A 203 7.21 -19.82 19.51
N PHE A 204 6.50 -18.90 18.87
CA PHE A 204 6.28 -18.94 17.43
C PHE A 204 7.47 -18.29 16.73
N CYS A 205 8.34 -19.11 16.14
CA CYS A 205 9.40 -18.64 15.26
C CYS A 205 8.90 -18.63 13.81
N ALA A 206 8.97 -17.46 13.18
CA ALA A 206 8.76 -17.32 11.75
C ALA A 206 10.13 -17.25 11.04
N GLU A 207 10.18 -17.77 9.83
CA GLU A 207 11.35 -17.71 8.95
C GLU A 207 10.88 -17.21 7.59
N ASP A 208 11.74 -16.43 6.94
CA ASP A 208 11.54 -16.00 5.55
C ASP A 208 12.89 -15.65 4.92
N GLU A 209 12.97 -15.81 3.60
CA GLU A 209 14.15 -15.47 2.80
C GLU A 209 13.87 -14.31 1.85
N SER A 210 14.79 -13.35 1.84
CA SER A 210 14.68 -12.17 0.98
C SER A 210 15.98 -11.87 0.25
N VAL A 211 15.85 -11.41 -0.99
CA VAL A 211 16.98 -11.04 -1.84
C VAL A 211 17.11 -9.52 -1.91
N TYR A 212 18.21 -9.02 -1.37
CA TYR A 212 18.57 -7.61 -1.42
C TYR A 212 19.54 -7.36 -2.56
N LYS A 213 19.18 -6.47 -3.48
CA LYS A 213 19.99 -6.18 -4.69
C LYS A 213 20.48 -4.75 -4.69
N VAL A 214 21.73 -4.57 -5.12
CA VAL A 214 22.42 -3.26 -5.09
C VAL A 214 21.70 -2.19 -5.90
N TYR A 215 21.03 -2.56 -7.00
CA TYR A 215 20.25 -1.64 -7.83
C TYR A 215 18.74 -1.87 -7.73
N ALA A 216 18.26 -2.34 -6.57
CA ALA A 216 16.82 -2.36 -6.26
C ALA A 216 16.29 -0.91 -6.28
N ARG A 217 15.59 -0.56 -7.36
CA ARG A 217 14.99 0.76 -7.54
C ARG A 217 13.57 0.78 -6.99
N GLU A 218 13.09 1.96 -6.64
CA GLU A 218 11.70 2.19 -6.25
C GLU A 218 10.72 1.53 -7.22
N GLY A 219 9.77 0.78 -6.64
CA GLY A 219 8.76 0.03 -7.38
C GLY A 219 7.72 0.91 -8.06
N LYS A 220 7.69 2.22 -7.77
CA LYS A 220 6.79 3.20 -8.39
C LYS A 220 7.61 4.34 -9.00
N GLU A 221 7.16 4.84 -10.14
CA GLU A 221 7.81 5.96 -10.81
C GLU A 221 6.78 6.86 -11.50
N TRP A 222 7.17 8.12 -11.72
CA TRP A 222 6.41 9.04 -12.53
C TRP A 222 6.63 8.72 -14.02
N VAL A 223 5.54 8.39 -14.72
CA VAL A 223 5.50 8.06 -16.14
C VAL A 223 4.86 9.22 -16.88
N LEU A 224 5.58 9.80 -17.85
CA LEU A 224 5.08 10.90 -18.66
C LEU A 224 4.44 10.36 -19.95
N GLN A 225 3.14 10.60 -20.15
CA GLN A 225 2.42 10.23 -21.38
C GLN A 225 2.59 8.74 -21.78
N GLY A 226 2.64 7.85 -20.78
CA GLY A 226 2.83 6.41 -21.01
C GLY A 226 4.25 5.98 -21.40
N VAL A 227 5.18 6.93 -21.58
CA VAL A 227 6.59 6.64 -21.88
C VAL A 227 7.34 6.40 -20.58
N ARG A 228 7.88 5.19 -20.42
CA ARG A 228 8.66 4.78 -19.25
C ARG A 228 10.15 4.90 -19.53
N GLY A 229 10.92 5.32 -18.52
CA GLY A 229 12.37 5.34 -18.60
C GLY A 229 12.93 3.92 -18.71
N ILE A 230 13.90 3.71 -19.60
CA ILE A 230 14.53 2.39 -19.75
C ILE A 230 15.26 2.02 -18.45
N ARG A 231 14.81 0.93 -17.82
CA ARG A 231 15.48 0.34 -16.65
C ARG A 231 16.55 -0.65 -17.12
N LYS A 232 17.65 -0.74 -16.37
CA LYS A 232 18.63 -1.81 -16.58
C LYS A 232 17.93 -3.16 -16.38
N ARG A 233 18.21 -4.11 -17.27
CA ARG A 233 17.63 -5.47 -17.24
C ARG A 233 17.85 -6.16 -15.89
N ASN A 234 19.05 -6.01 -15.32
CA ASN A 234 19.44 -6.64 -14.07
C ASN A 234 19.57 -5.61 -12.94
N GLU A 235 19.18 -5.99 -11.73
CA GLU A 235 19.26 -5.19 -10.51
C GLU A 235 20.63 -5.25 -9.83
N GLY A 236 21.64 -5.75 -10.54
CA GLY A 236 23.00 -5.88 -10.04
C GLY A 236 23.22 -7.16 -9.23
N PRO A 237 24.39 -7.29 -8.58
CA PRO A 237 24.61 -8.34 -7.61
C PRO A 237 23.61 -8.21 -6.47
N GLY A 238 23.18 -9.36 -5.95
CA GLY A 238 22.30 -9.45 -4.79
C GLY A 238 22.88 -10.38 -3.75
N GLU A 239 22.51 -10.12 -2.51
CA GLU A 239 22.74 -10.97 -1.36
C GLU A 239 21.38 -11.45 -0.87
N MET A 240 21.27 -12.75 -0.69
CA MET A 240 20.08 -13.40 -0.16
C MET A 240 20.29 -13.57 1.34
N VAL A 241 19.27 -13.23 2.10
CA VAL A 241 19.30 -13.28 3.55
C VAL A 241 18.12 -14.13 3.99
N SER A 242 18.38 -15.20 4.72
CA SER A 242 17.37 -15.91 5.49
C SER A 242 17.48 -15.47 6.94
N ALA A 243 16.33 -15.19 7.54
CA ALA A 243 16.26 -14.75 8.91
C ALA A 243 15.10 -15.41 9.66
N PHE A 244 15.38 -15.85 10.89
CA PHE A 244 14.35 -16.17 11.85
C PHE A 244 13.95 -14.95 12.67
N GLN A 245 12.66 -14.86 12.97
CA GLN A 245 12.11 -13.88 13.90
C GLN A 245 11.23 -14.59 14.92
N ASP A 246 11.45 -14.22 16.18
CA ASP A 246 10.63 -14.62 17.31
C ASP A 246 10.15 -13.37 18.06
N GLU A 247 9.03 -13.49 18.75
CA GLU A 247 8.43 -12.43 19.55
C GLU A 247 9.24 -12.14 20.82
N ARG A 248 9.92 -13.14 21.40
CA ARG A 248 10.72 -12.95 22.64
C ARG A 248 12.11 -12.42 22.38
N HIS A 249 12.84 -13.07 21.49
CA HIS A 249 14.24 -12.75 21.22
C HIS A 249 14.39 -11.71 20.11
N GLY A 250 13.31 -11.41 19.38
CA GLY A 250 13.30 -10.45 18.29
C GLY A 250 13.85 -11.04 16.99
N PHE A 251 14.39 -10.16 16.16
CA PHE A 251 14.91 -10.50 14.84
C PHE A 251 16.32 -11.13 14.95
N GLY A 252 16.49 -12.32 14.36
CA GLY A 252 17.78 -12.99 14.24
C GLY A 252 18.33 -13.61 15.53
N LEU A 253 17.46 -13.95 16.49
CA LEU A 253 17.75 -14.51 17.83
C LEU A 253 19.19 -14.18 18.31
N PRO A 254 19.47 -12.95 18.74
CA PRO A 254 20.83 -12.54 19.06
C PRO A 254 21.36 -13.35 20.24
N LEU A 255 22.43 -14.12 19.99
CA LEU A 255 23.09 -14.94 21.01
C LEU A 255 24.15 -14.12 21.75
N THR A 256 24.13 -14.18 23.07
CA THR A 256 25.28 -13.74 23.89
C THR A 256 26.35 -14.83 23.90
N ASP A 257 27.60 -14.46 24.22
CA ASP A 257 28.72 -15.40 24.26
C ASP A 257 28.46 -16.57 25.23
N ASP A 258 27.80 -16.30 26.36
CA ASP A 258 27.44 -17.33 27.35
C ASP A 258 26.43 -18.34 26.78
N VAL A 259 25.41 -17.86 26.06
CA VAL A 259 24.41 -18.72 25.42
C VAL A 259 25.07 -19.52 24.29
N LEU A 260 25.94 -18.89 23.49
CA LEU A 260 26.67 -19.57 22.41
C LEU A 260 27.55 -20.71 22.96
N GLN A 261 28.22 -20.50 24.10
CA GLN A 261 28.97 -21.55 24.78
C GLN A 261 28.09 -22.70 25.25
N ALA A 262 26.91 -22.39 25.83
CA ALA A 262 25.95 -23.41 26.26
C ALA A 262 25.39 -24.21 25.07
N VAL A 263 25.07 -23.55 23.95
CA VAL A 263 24.65 -24.20 22.70
C VAL A 263 25.76 -25.11 22.18
N ASN A 264 27.00 -24.64 22.12
CA ASN A 264 28.12 -25.44 21.62
C ASN A 264 28.43 -26.64 22.54
N ALA A 265 28.30 -26.50 23.86
CA ALA A 265 28.41 -27.63 24.78
C ALA A 265 27.38 -28.73 24.46
N ARG A 266 26.12 -28.33 24.24
CA ARG A 266 25.03 -29.26 23.88
C ARG A 266 25.19 -29.85 22.47
N ARG A 267 25.72 -29.07 21.52
CA ARG A 267 26.04 -29.55 20.17
C ARG A 267 27.14 -30.61 20.18
N LYS A 268 28.15 -30.48 21.03
CA LYS A 268 29.20 -31.51 21.22
C LYS A 268 28.65 -32.83 21.73
N GLU A 269 27.67 -32.80 22.64
CA GLU A 269 26.99 -34.02 23.10
C GLU A 269 26.26 -34.74 21.95
N LYS A 270 25.71 -33.96 21.00
CA LYS A 270 25.06 -34.47 19.78
C LYS A 270 26.06 -34.80 18.65
N GLY A 271 27.37 -34.59 18.85
CA GLY A 271 28.40 -34.81 17.83
C GLY A 271 28.41 -33.80 16.68
N LYS A 272 27.84 -32.61 16.87
CA LYS A 272 27.78 -31.53 15.89
C LYS A 272 28.93 -30.53 16.06
N GLU A 273 29.27 -29.81 14.99
CA GLU A 273 30.29 -28.75 15.01
C GLU A 273 29.84 -27.51 15.78
N ASP A 274 30.81 -26.75 16.31
CA ASP A 274 30.58 -25.53 17.08
C ASP A 274 30.05 -24.39 16.17
N LEU A 275 29.02 -23.69 16.64
CA LEU A 275 28.55 -22.46 16.02
C LEU A 275 29.50 -21.30 16.34
N THR A 276 29.81 -20.50 15.32
CA THR A 276 30.65 -19.30 15.45
C THR A 276 29.85 -18.01 15.62
N ARG A 277 28.57 -18.03 15.27
CA ARG A 277 27.63 -16.91 15.34
C ARG A 277 26.21 -17.43 15.49
N SER A 278 25.24 -16.53 15.71
CA SER A 278 23.82 -16.88 15.68
C SER A 278 23.44 -17.51 14.33
N PRO A 279 22.85 -18.72 14.32
CA PRO A 279 22.48 -19.42 13.08
C PRO A 279 21.21 -18.83 12.42
N ASP A 280 20.48 -18.01 13.17
CA ASP A 280 19.20 -17.41 12.78
C ASP A 280 19.30 -16.39 11.66
N LEU A 281 20.50 -15.93 11.33
CA LEU A 281 20.75 -15.00 10.24
C LEU A 281 21.84 -15.54 9.31
N ARG A 282 21.44 -16.02 8.13
CA ARG A 282 22.38 -16.52 7.12
C ARG A 282 22.39 -15.61 5.90
N PHE A 283 23.60 -15.35 5.41
CA PHE A 283 23.85 -14.57 4.21
C PHE A 283 24.37 -15.51 3.12
N LEU A 284 23.76 -15.43 1.94
CA LEU A 284 24.10 -16.26 0.79
C LEU A 284 24.30 -15.37 -0.42
N GLN A 285 25.45 -15.46 -1.11
CA GLN A 285 25.59 -14.77 -2.38
C GLN A 285 24.94 -15.58 -3.49
N HIS A 286 23.72 -15.21 -3.85
CA HIS A 286 22.96 -15.97 -4.84
C HIS A 286 23.63 -15.98 -6.23
N GLY A 287 23.50 -17.08 -6.97
CA GLY A 287 23.89 -17.21 -8.38
C GLY A 287 24.60 -18.51 -8.71
N LYS A 288 24.45 -18.96 -9.96
CA LYS A 288 24.99 -20.25 -10.46
C LYS A 288 26.51 -20.42 -10.33
N ASN A 289 27.26 -19.31 -10.28
CA ASN A 289 28.71 -19.29 -10.13
C ASN A 289 29.16 -18.81 -8.73
N LYS A 290 28.24 -18.80 -7.76
CA LYS A 290 28.46 -18.37 -6.38
C LYS A 290 27.98 -19.47 -5.43
N ASP A 291 27.32 -19.11 -4.34
CA ASP A 291 26.82 -20.02 -3.30
C ASP A 291 25.51 -20.71 -3.69
N GLY A 292 25.04 -20.56 -4.93
CA GLY A 292 23.81 -21.18 -5.40
C GLY A 292 22.55 -20.35 -5.12
N TYR A 293 21.45 -21.01 -4.82
CA TYR A 293 20.19 -20.39 -4.39
C TYR A 293 19.79 -21.04 -3.08
N TRP A 294 19.15 -20.27 -2.20
CA TRP A 294 18.56 -20.85 -1.01
C TRP A 294 17.45 -21.82 -1.39
N GLY A 295 17.61 -23.07 -0.99
CA GLY A 295 16.67 -24.14 -1.20
C GLY A 295 16.37 -24.89 0.10
N TYR A 296 15.79 -26.08 -0.07
CA TYR A 296 15.39 -26.91 1.06
C TYR A 296 16.56 -27.38 1.92
N ASP A 297 17.72 -27.63 1.31
CA ASP A 297 18.89 -28.15 2.04
C ASP A 297 19.49 -27.07 2.95
N GLU A 298 19.66 -25.84 2.45
CA GLU A 298 20.12 -24.70 3.25
C GLU A 298 19.15 -24.36 4.39
N PHE A 299 17.85 -24.38 4.09
CA PHE A 299 16.77 -24.19 5.06
C PHE A 299 16.80 -25.26 6.16
N LYS A 300 16.95 -26.53 5.77
CA LYS A 300 17.00 -27.66 6.71
C LYS A 300 18.18 -27.52 7.66
N GLU A 301 19.37 -27.23 7.14
CA GLU A 301 20.56 -27.02 7.96
C GLU A 301 20.38 -25.85 8.94
N GLN A 302 19.79 -24.74 8.49
CA GLN A 302 19.54 -23.61 9.36
C GLN A 302 18.53 -23.95 10.46
N ILE A 303 17.43 -24.62 10.12
CA ILE A 303 16.45 -25.08 11.11
C ILE A 303 17.10 -25.97 12.17
N GLU A 304 17.95 -26.91 11.77
CA GLU A 304 18.61 -27.79 12.72
C GLU A 304 19.51 -27.03 13.70
N ASP A 305 20.17 -25.98 13.24
CA ASP A 305 20.99 -25.12 14.10
C ASP A 305 20.11 -24.26 15.03
N VAL A 306 19.03 -23.68 14.51
CA VAL A 306 18.08 -22.86 15.30
C VAL A 306 17.37 -23.71 16.36
N LEU A 307 17.02 -24.95 16.05
CA LEU A 307 16.44 -25.87 17.03
C LEU A 307 17.40 -26.17 18.19
N ASP A 308 18.70 -26.28 17.93
CA ASP A 308 19.70 -26.45 18.99
C ASP A 308 19.81 -25.22 19.90
N VAL A 309 19.60 -24.02 19.35
CA VAL A 309 19.53 -22.77 20.10
C VAL A 309 18.27 -22.71 20.97
N LEU A 310 17.10 -23.00 20.38
CA LEU A 310 15.81 -23.00 21.08
C LEU A 310 15.77 -24.02 22.23
N ASP A 311 16.40 -25.18 22.04
CA ASP A 311 16.62 -26.19 23.07
C ASP A 311 17.28 -25.61 24.33
N VAL A 312 18.32 -24.78 24.15
CA VAL A 312 19.04 -24.13 25.26
C VAL A 312 18.20 -23.03 25.89
N PHE A 313 17.52 -22.21 25.08
CA PHE A 313 16.61 -21.19 25.61
C PHE A 313 15.47 -21.78 26.45
N SER A 314 14.93 -22.94 26.06
CA SER A 314 13.91 -23.63 26.87
C SER A 314 14.47 -24.07 28.22
N VAL A 315 15.68 -24.63 28.27
CA VAL A 315 16.30 -25.08 29.52
C VAL A 315 16.68 -23.90 30.42
N MET A 316 17.23 -22.83 29.86
CA MET A 316 17.57 -21.62 30.64
C MET A 316 16.33 -20.95 31.24
N ARG A 317 15.20 -20.99 30.53
CA ARG A 317 13.90 -20.52 31.04
C ARG A 317 13.44 -21.29 32.28
N ASP A 318 13.55 -22.61 32.24
CA ASP A 318 13.13 -23.46 33.38
C ASP A 318 14.03 -23.29 34.61
N LEU A 319 15.24 -22.76 34.42
CA LEU A 319 16.22 -22.47 35.47
C LEU A 319 16.12 -21.05 36.05
N MET A 320 15.39 -20.13 35.40
CA MET A 320 15.13 -18.80 35.94
C MET A 320 13.80 -18.78 36.71
N PRO A 321 13.78 -18.35 37.99
CA PRO A 321 12.61 -18.42 38.87
C PRO A 321 11.38 -17.71 38.31
#